data_AF-Q8C2L5-F1
#
_entry.id   AF-Q8C2L5-F1
#
_cell.length_a   1.000
_cell.length_b   1.000
_cell.length_c   1.000
_cell.angle_alpha   90.00
_cell.angle_beta   90.00
_cell.angle_gamma   90.00
#
_symmetry.space_group_name_H-M   'P 1'
#
loop_
_entity.id
_entity.type
_entity.pdbx_description
1 polymer ?
#
loop_
_entity_poly.entity_id
_entity_poly.type
_entity_poly.pdbx_seq_one_letter_code
_entity_poly.pdbx_strand_id
1 'polypeptide(L)' 'NPFELTNHAVLLVGYGRDPVTGIEYWIIKNSWGSNWGESGYFRIRRGTDECAIESIAVAAIPIPKL' A
#
# COMPACT_ATOMS: atom_id res chain seq x y z
N ASN A 1 23.48 -5.03 2.46
CA ASN A 1 22.46 -6.06 2.21
C ASN A 1 21.10 -5.37 2.32
N PRO A 2 20.38 -5.14 1.22
CA PRO A 2 19.12 -4.38 1.21
C PRO A 2 17.88 -5.24 1.50
N PHE A 3 18.07 -6.46 2.01
CA PHE A 3 16.98 -7.40 2.20
C PHE A 3 16.06 -6.98 3.35
N GLU A 4 14.76 -6.91 3.04
CA GLU A 4 13.68 -6.75 4.00
C GLU A 4 12.63 -7.83 3.73
N LEU A 5 12.20 -8.53 4.78
CA LEU A 5 11.32 -9.69 4.64
C LEU A 5 9.90 -9.24 4.30
N THR A 6 9.36 -9.76 3.20
CA THR A 6 7.97 -9.58 2.79
C THR A 6 7.33 -10.93 2.49
N ASN A 7 6.00 -11.01 2.56
CA ASN A 7 5.26 -12.26 2.27
C ASN A 7 3.94 -12.05 1.51
N HIS A 8 3.52 -10.80 1.25
CA HIS A 8 2.25 -10.48 0.61
C HIS A 8 2.40 -9.26 -0.30
N ALA A 9 1.91 -9.37 -1.54
CA ALA A 9 1.96 -8.29 -2.53
C ALA A 9 0.57 -7.67 -2.75
N VAL A 10 0.52 -6.35 -2.85
CA VAL A 10 -0.70 -5.53 -2.87
C VAL A 10 -0.51 -4.30 -3.77
N LEU A 11 -1.57 -3.53 -4.04
CA LEU A 11 -1.52 -2.36 -4.93
C LEU A 11 -1.67 -1.05 -4.16
N LEU A 12 -0.65 -0.19 -4.22
CA LEU A 12 -0.73 1.19 -3.72
C LEU A 12 -1.65 2.04 -4.64
N VAL A 13 -2.61 2.76 -4.05
CA VAL A 13 -3.56 3.61 -4.81
C VAL A 13 -3.68 5.04 -4.31
N GLY A 14 -3.09 5.38 -3.15
CA GLY A 14 -3.15 6.73 -2.62
C GLY A 14 -2.44 6.88 -1.28
N TYR A 15 -2.53 8.08 -0.71
CA TYR A 15 -1.97 8.43 0.59
C TYR A 15 -2.83 9.48 1.27
N GLY A 16 -2.60 9.67 2.57
CA GLY A 16 -3.22 10.74 3.32
C GLY A 16 -2.54 11.00 4.66
N ARG A 17 -3.19 11.83 5.45
CA ARG A 17 -2.84 12.13 6.83
C ARG A 17 -4.13 12.23 7.62
N ASP A 18 -4.20 11.49 8.71
CA ASP A 18 -5.33 11.53 9.60
C ASP A 18 -5.41 12.91 10.28
N PRO A 19 -6.53 13.64 10.16
CA PRO A 19 -6.60 15.03 10.62
C PRO A 19 -6.66 15.16 12.16
N VAL A 20 -6.98 14.08 12.88
CA VAL A 20 -7.13 14.07 14.34
C VAL A 20 -5.81 13.68 15.00
N THR A 21 -5.21 12.59 14.54
CA THR A 21 -3.98 12.01 15.10
C THR A 21 -2.73 12.55 14.44
N GLY A 22 -2.85 13.14 13.24
CA GLY A 22 -1.72 13.58 12.44
C GLY A 22 -0.92 12.44 11.81
N ILE A 23 -1.34 11.18 11.96
CA ILE A 23 -0.63 10.00 11.43
C ILE A 23 -0.76 9.95 9.92
N GLU A 24 0.39 9.80 9.25
CA GLU A 24 0.47 9.62 7.80
C GLU A 24 0.18 8.16 7.42
N TYR A 25 -0.55 7.96 6.31
CA TYR A 25 -0.89 6.62 5.83
C TYR A 25 -0.83 6.47 4.32
N TRP A 26 -0.62 5.23 3.87
CA TRP A 26 -0.89 4.76 2.51
C TRP A 26 -2.31 4.20 2.42
N ILE A 27 -2.91 4.29 1.23
CA ILE A 27 -4.17 3.62 0.88
C ILE A 27 -3.83 2.48 -0.07
N ILE A 28 -4.11 1.25 0.37
CA ILE A 28 -3.71 0.04 -0.33
C ILE A 28 -4.95 -0.76 -0.73
N LYS A 29 -5.01 -1.19 -2.00
CA LYS A 29 -6.00 -2.14 -2.51
C LYS A 29 -5.49 -3.57 -2.27
N ASN A 30 -6.26 -4.35 -1.51
CA ASN A 30 -5.98 -5.76 -1.26
C ASN A 30 -6.68 -6.67 -2.30
N SER A 31 -6.44 -7.97 -2.21
CA SER A 31 -6.89 -9.01 -3.14
C SER A 31 -7.77 -10.09 -2.50
N TRP A 32 -8.28 -9.89 -1.28
CA TRP A 32 -9.11 -10.85 -0.55
C TRP A 32 -10.63 -10.60 -0.68
N GLY A 33 -11.05 -9.90 -1.73
CA GLY A 33 -12.44 -9.54 -1.98
C GLY A 33 -12.91 -8.30 -1.22
N SER A 34 -14.04 -7.73 -1.65
CA SER A 34 -14.58 -6.46 -1.13
C SER A 34 -15.11 -6.54 0.29
N ASN A 35 -15.38 -7.74 0.81
CA ASN A 35 -15.89 -7.94 2.16
C ASN A 35 -14.79 -7.81 3.22
N TRP A 36 -13.52 -7.83 2.82
CA TRP A 36 -12.40 -7.70 3.74
C TRP A 36 -12.03 -6.23 3.95
N GLY A 37 -11.76 -5.85 5.19
CA GLY A 37 -11.23 -4.53 5.54
C GLY A 37 -12.18 -3.38 5.17
N GLU A 38 -11.60 -2.29 4.66
CA GLU A 38 -12.30 -1.08 4.22
C GLU A 38 -12.79 -1.28 2.77
N SER A 39 -13.79 -2.13 2.56
CA SER A 39 -14.33 -2.45 1.23
C SER A 39 -13.29 -3.04 0.24
N GLY A 40 -12.41 -3.90 0.72
CA GLY A 40 -11.29 -4.48 -0.03
C GLY A 40 -9.97 -3.70 0.09
N TYR A 41 -9.95 -2.63 0.89
CA TYR A 41 -8.79 -1.78 1.11
C TYR A 41 -8.33 -1.82 2.56
N PHE A 42 -7.15 -1.26 2.80
CA PHE A 42 -6.69 -0.91 4.13
C PHE A 42 -5.80 0.33 4.10
N ARG A 43 -5.67 0.97 5.25
CA ARG A 43 -4.66 1.99 5.52
C ARG A 43 -3.53 1.40 6.35
N ILE A 44 -2.31 1.83 6.07
CA ILE A 44 -1.11 1.43 6.80
C ILE A 44 -0.20 2.64 6.99
N ARG A 45 0.54 2.66 8.10
CA ARG A 45 1.41 3.79 8.47
C ARG A 45 2.44 4.06 7.37
N ARG A 46 2.57 5.33 7.01
CA ARG A 46 3.50 5.82 6.00
C ARG A 46 4.66 6.57 6.64
N GLY A 47 5.84 6.49 6.02
CA GLY A 47 7.05 7.21 6.40
C GLY A 47 7.89 6.51 7.47
N THR A 48 7.57 5.25 7.78
CA THR A 48 8.27 4.45 8.79
C THR A 48 8.56 3.03 8.31
N ASP A 49 8.42 2.76 7.00
CA ASP A 49 8.57 1.44 6.40
C ASP A 49 7.81 0.33 7.16
N GLU A 50 6.57 0.63 7.52
CA GLU A 50 5.73 -0.27 8.32
C GLU A 50 5.58 -1.62 7.59
N CYS A 51 6.04 -2.70 8.23
CA CYS A 51 6.07 -4.05 7.65
C CYS A 51 6.80 -4.12 6.29
N ALA A 52 7.88 -3.36 6.09
CA ALA A 52 8.69 -3.34 4.87
C ALA A 52 7.91 -2.88 3.62
N ILE A 53 6.80 -2.14 3.78
CA ILE A 53 5.96 -1.72 2.66
C ILE A 53 6.62 -0.65 1.74
N GLU A 54 7.65 0.03 2.23
CA GLU A 54 8.40 1.06 1.50
C GLU A 54 9.71 0.50 0.89
N SER A 55 9.99 -0.80 1.11
CA SER A 55 11.25 -1.46 0.72
C SER A 55 11.31 -1.97 -0.73
N ILE A 56 10.17 -2.29 -1.36
CA ILE A 56 10.13 -3.02 -2.65
C ILE A 56 8.99 -2.59 -3.60
N ALA A 57 8.78 -1.29 -3.76
CA ALA A 57 7.81 -0.78 -4.74
C ALA A 57 8.22 -1.11 -6.19
N VAL A 58 7.27 -1.61 -6.99
CA VAL A 58 7.48 -1.95 -8.41
C VAL A 58 6.57 -1.12 -9.30
N ALA A 59 7.12 -0.55 -10.38
CA ALA A 59 6.38 0.24 -11.36
C ALA A 59 6.48 -0.39 -12.77
N ALA A 60 5.38 -0.30 -13.53
CA ALA A 60 5.31 -0.70 -14.92
C ALA A 60 4.43 0.27 -15.71
N ILE A 61 4.77 0.51 -16.97
CA ILE A 61 4.02 1.40 -17.87
C ILE A 61 3.31 0.51 -18.91
N PRO A 62 1.98 0.36 -18.85
CA PRO A 62 1.25 -0.43 -19.84
C PRO A 62 1.19 0.28 -21.19
N ILE A 63 1.14 -0.49 -22.28
CA ILE A 63 0.88 0.01 -23.64
C ILE A 63 -0.63 -0.12 -23.89
N PRO A 64 -1.40 0.99 -23.98
CA PRO A 64 -2.83 0.92 -24.26
C PRO A 64 -3.12 0.40 -25.68
N LYS A 65 -4.32 -0.12 -25.88
CA LYS A 65 -4.84 -0.36 -27.23
C LYS A 65 -5.10 0.97 -27.93
N LEU A 66 -5.06 0.95 -29.26
CA LEU A 66 -5.52 2.06 -30.10
C LEU A 66 -7.02 2.31 -29.90
#